data_AF-A0AAD5QQ03-F1
#
_entry.id   AF-A0AAD5QQ03-F1
#
_cell.length_a   1.000
_cell.length_b   1.000
_cell.length_c   1.000
_cell.angle_alpha   90.00
_cell.angle_beta   90.00
_cell.angle_gamma   90.00
#
_symmetry.space_group_name_H-M   'P 1'
#
loop_
_entity.id
_entity.type
_entity.pdbx_description
1 polymer ?
#
loop_
_entity_poly.entity_id
_entity_poly.type
_entity_poly.pdbx_seq_one_letter_code
_entity_poly.pdbx_strand_id
1 'polypeptide(L)'
;MDAIGEESTGKRNLEKFGRKLLSTCRDHIRQSLLKIKDEYEDSEKLNTREALLIPVVLTIGEIIQYFPKLMSSAFHLFEALKTIISSVIFDKDEHSVINSAIPSVQALPCGSREQSLSRPPSTMSDQDGLDSQPASSQNAQVIPNDVLKAFKADRRALFTERIRAHAVLTVGKFCLMNEKIAKSTIPVFVKQLRLNGDHIIRNNIALLICDLCMRHTSMVDRYSAIVAAYVKDGSTLVRYQILESLTSLIKEQFIRWEGQIMYRFVSTILDENKVTCEYAKFCLQSASKL
;
A
#
# COMPACT_ATOMS: atom_id res chain seq x y z
N MET A 1 -5.88 45.26 -1.79
CA MET A 1 -6.74 44.21 -1.20
C MET A 1 -6.97 43.06 -2.20
N ASP A 2 -6.04 42.81 -3.14
CA ASP A 2 -6.26 41.86 -4.27
C ASP A 2 -5.59 40.48 -4.12
N ALA A 3 -4.72 40.30 -3.12
CA ALA A 3 -3.96 39.05 -2.97
C ALA A 3 -4.83 37.82 -2.63
N ILE A 4 -6.00 38.03 -2.01
CA ILE A 4 -6.89 36.93 -1.56
C ILE A 4 -7.68 36.32 -2.74
N GLY A 5 -7.91 37.09 -3.81
CA GLY A 5 -8.65 36.65 -4.99
C GLY A 5 -7.82 35.75 -5.92
N GLU A 6 -6.57 36.15 -6.20
CA GLU A 6 -5.65 35.40 -7.06
C GLU A 6 -5.24 34.06 -6.43
N GLU A 7 -4.94 34.03 -5.13
CA GLU A 7 -4.54 32.80 -4.42
C GLU A 7 -5.69 31.75 -4.42
N SER A 8 -6.93 32.20 -4.27
CA SER A 8 -8.12 31.34 -4.31
C SER A 8 -8.40 30.77 -5.71
N THR A 9 -7.96 31.49 -6.76
CA THR A 9 -8.15 31.12 -8.16
C THR A 9 -7.07 30.13 -8.60
N GLY A 10 -5.80 30.39 -8.26
CA GLY A 10 -4.68 29.50 -8.50
C GLY A 10 -4.90 28.12 -7.87
N LYS A 11 -5.32 28.09 -6.60
CA LYS A 11 -5.63 26.84 -5.88
C LYS A 11 -6.73 26.01 -6.56
N ARG A 12 -7.80 26.66 -7.03
CA ARG A 12 -8.90 25.97 -7.74
C ARG A 12 -8.46 25.46 -9.11
N ASN A 13 -7.65 26.22 -9.84
CA ASN A 13 -7.12 25.79 -11.14
C ASN A 13 -6.19 24.58 -11.00
N LEU A 14 -5.35 24.58 -9.96
CA LEU A 14 -4.43 23.50 -9.67
C LEU A 14 -5.16 22.22 -9.23
N GLU A 15 -6.23 22.36 -8.43
CA GLU A 15 -7.08 21.22 -8.08
C GLU A 15 -7.78 20.61 -9.30
N LYS A 16 -8.30 21.45 -10.21
CA LYS A 16 -8.87 21.01 -11.49
C LYS A 16 -7.82 20.28 -12.34
N PHE A 17 -6.61 20.81 -12.40
CA PHE A 17 -5.49 20.17 -13.09
C PHE A 17 -5.17 18.79 -12.49
N GLY A 18 -5.09 18.67 -11.16
CA GLY A 18 -4.89 17.40 -10.47
C GLY A 18 -5.98 16.37 -10.79
N ARG A 19 -7.26 16.77 -10.81
CA ARG A 19 -8.38 15.89 -11.20
C ARG A 19 -8.26 15.42 -12.65
N LYS A 20 -7.90 16.31 -13.57
CA LYS A 20 -7.67 15.97 -14.97
C LYS A 20 -6.54 14.96 -15.11
N LEU A 21 -5.42 15.18 -14.42
CA LEU A 21 -4.26 14.30 -14.46
C LEU A 21 -4.56 12.91 -13.88
N LEU A 22 -5.32 12.84 -12.78
CA LEU A 22 -5.81 11.56 -12.23
C LEU A 22 -6.71 10.81 -13.22
N SER A 23 -7.59 11.51 -13.93
CA SER A 23 -8.40 10.91 -15.00
C SER A 23 -7.53 10.34 -16.11
N THR A 24 -6.53 11.11 -16.58
CA THR A 24 -5.58 10.63 -17.59
C THR A 24 -4.80 9.41 -17.11
N CYS A 25 -4.36 9.39 -15.86
CA CYS A 25 -3.67 8.24 -15.27
C CYS A 25 -4.56 6.99 -15.26
N ARG A 26 -5.84 7.15 -14.89
CA ARG A 26 -6.83 6.07 -14.93
C ARG A 26 -6.97 5.50 -16.33
N ASP A 27 -7.11 6.36 -17.32
CA ASP A 27 -7.33 5.95 -18.71
C ASP A 27 -6.08 5.24 -19.26
N HIS A 28 -4.88 5.71 -18.91
CA HIS A 28 -3.61 5.06 -19.26
C HIS A 28 -3.45 3.65 -18.63
N ILE A 29 -3.78 3.50 -17.34
CA ILE A 29 -3.76 2.19 -16.66
C ILE A 29 -4.76 1.25 -17.34
N ARG A 30 -5.99 1.71 -17.58
CA ARG A 30 -7.04 0.91 -18.22
C ARG A 30 -6.64 0.46 -19.62
N GLN A 31 -6.12 1.38 -20.45
CA GLN A 31 -5.66 1.04 -21.80
C GLN A 31 -4.48 0.07 -21.77
N SER A 32 -3.57 0.23 -20.81
CA SER A 32 -2.42 -0.68 -20.67
C SER A 32 -2.89 -2.10 -20.31
N LEU A 33 -3.84 -2.24 -19.39
CA LEU A 33 -4.43 -3.53 -19.01
C LEU A 33 -5.11 -4.25 -20.18
N LEU A 34 -5.81 -3.50 -21.04
CA LEU A 34 -6.47 -4.07 -22.22
C LEU A 34 -5.45 -4.60 -23.23
N LYS A 35 -4.34 -3.89 -23.45
CA LYS A 35 -3.28 -4.29 -24.40
C LYS A 35 -2.40 -5.41 -23.86
N ILE A 36 -2.16 -5.45 -22.55
CA ILE A 36 -1.29 -6.45 -21.92
C ILE A 36 -1.81 -7.88 -22.11
N LYS A 37 -3.13 -8.05 -22.25
CA LYS A 37 -3.75 -9.34 -22.51
C LYS A 37 -3.19 -10.00 -23.78
N ASP A 38 -2.93 -9.20 -24.81
CA ASP A 38 -2.45 -9.69 -26.11
C ASP A 38 -0.91 -9.72 -26.19
N GLU A 39 -0.24 -8.88 -25.39
CA GLU A 39 1.22 -8.68 -25.41
C GLU A 39 1.97 -9.48 -24.32
N TYR A 40 1.28 -10.26 -23.48
CA TYR A 40 1.87 -10.87 -22.28
C TYR A 40 3.10 -11.76 -22.55
N GLU A 41 3.09 -12.47 -23.68
CA GLU A 41 4.18 -13.37 -24.08
C GLU A 41 5.35 -12.62 -24.76
N ASP A 42 5.16 -11.35 -25.14
CA ASP A 42 6.19 -10.50 -25.75
C ASP A 42 6.87 -9.65 -24.68
N SER A 43 7.97 -10.17 -24.14
CA SER A 43 8.70 -9.52 -23.06
C SER A 43 9.21 -8.11 -23.42
N GLU A 44 9.53 -7.83 -24.68
CA GLU A 44 10.06 -6.52 -25.09
C GLU A 44 8.95 -5.47 -25.14
N LYS A 45 7.80 -5.81 -25.73
CA LYS A 45 6.61 -4.94 -25.73
C LYS A 45 6.10 -4.70 -24.32
N LEU A 46 6.06 -5.75 -23.49
CA LEU A 46 5.65 -5.66 -22.10
C LEU A 46 6.55 -4.69 -21.31
N ASN A 47 7.88 -4.86 -21.42
CA ASN A 47 8.85 -4.00 -20.73
C ASN A 47 8.72 -2.53 -21.18
N THR A 48 8.61 -2.28 -22.49
CA THR A 48 8.43 -0.92 -23.03
C THR A 48 7.14 -0.28 -22.53
N ARG A 49 6.04 -1.05 -22.52
CA ARG A 49 4.74 -0.57 -22.02
C ARG A 49 4.80 -0.22 -20.54
N GLU A 50 5.39 -1.10 -19.73
CA GLU A 50 5.48 -0.88 -18.30
C GLU A 50 6.44 0.26 -17.95
N ALA A 51 7.53 0.46 -18.71
CA ALA A 51 8.41 1.61 -18.53
C ALA A 51 7.65 2.94 -18.66
N LEU A 52 6.69 3.03 -19.59
CA LEU A 52 5.83 4.21 -19.75
C LEU A 52 4.75 4.32 -18.66
N LEU A 53 4.35 3.19 -18.08
CA LEU A 53 3.30 3.14 -17.05
C LEU A 53 3.82 3.47 -15.64
N ILE A 54 5.10 3.20 -15.35
CA ILE A 54 5.70 3.50 -14.03
C ILE A 54 5.54 4.98 -13.65
N PRO A 55 5.90 5.97 -14.49
CA PRO A 55 5.68 7.38 -14.17
C PRO A 55 4.21 7.72 -13.93
N VAL A 56 3.29 7.09 -14.68
CA VAL A 56 1.84 7.27 -14.50
C VAL A 56 1.41 6.81 -13.11
N VAL A 57 1.85 5.61 -12.69
CA VAL A 57 1.55 5.05 -11.36
C VAL A 57 2.11 5.93 -10.25
N LEU A 58 3.35 6.42 -10.38
CA LEU A 58 3.97 7.29 -9.38
C LEU A 58 3.30 8.67 -9.29
N THR A 59 2.91 9.24 -10.44
CA THR A 59 2.24 10.53 -10.55
C THR A 59 0.95 10.58 -9.73
N ILE A 60 0.19 9.48 -9.68
CA ILE A 60 -1.01 9.38 -8.84
C ILE A 60 -0.66 9.66 -7.38
N GLY A 61 0.43 9.07 -6.88
CA GLY A 61 0.86 9.24 -5.49
C GLY A 61 1.34 10.66 -5.20
N GLU A 62 2.10 11.26 -6.13
CA GLU A 62 2.54 12.67 -6.03
C GLU A 62 1.34 13.61 -5.92
N ILE A 63 0.36 13.49 -6.83
CA ILE A 63 -0.85 14.33 -6.80
C ILE A 63 -1.55 14.25 -5.45
N ILE A 64 -1.61 13.07 -4.85
CA ILE A 64 -2.30 12.85 -3.58
C ILE A 64 -1.52 13.41 -2.39
N GLN A 65 -0.19 13.36 -2.42
CA GLN A 65 0.63 14.02 -1.40
C GLN A 65 0.52 15.55 -1.48
N TYR A 66 0.55 16.12 -2.70
CA TYR A 66 0.41 17.56 -2.88
C TYR A 66 -1.04 18.06 -2.65
N PHE A 67 -2.04 17.26 -3.01
CA PHE A 67 -3.46 17.59 -2.90
C PHE A 67 -4.27 16.49 -2.20
N PRO A 68 -4.18 16.35 -0.87
CA PRO A 68 -4.91 15.32 -0.12
C PRO A 68 -6.44 15.41 -0.27
N LYS A 69 -6.99 16.57 -0.64
CA LYS A 69 -8.42 16.74 -0.94
C LYS A 69 -8.91 15.91 -2.14
N LEU A 70 -8.00 15.48 -3.01
CA LEU A 70 -8.31 14.67 -4.19
C LEU A 70 -8.38 13.16 -3.90
N MET A 71 -8.14 12.73 -2.66
CA MET A 71 -8.20 11.32 -2.29
C MET A 71 -9.52 10.64 -2.62
N SER A 72 -10.65 11.33 -2.42
CA SER A 72 -11.97 10.78 -2.77
C SER A 72 -12.11 10.54 -4.28
N SER A 73 -11.62 11.47 -5.11
CA SER A 73 -11.63 11.29 -6.58
C SER A 73 -10.66 10.21 -7.07
N ALA A 74 -9.57 9.97 -6.33
CA ALA A 74 -8.61 8.93 -6.67
C ALA A 74 -8.93 7.57 -6.02
N PHE A 75 -10.06 7.42 -5.33
CA PHE A 75 -10.39 6.20 -4.60
C PHE A 75 -10.41 4.95 -5.50
N HIS A 76 -10.97 5.04 -6.71
CA HIS A 76 -10.97 3.91 -7.64
C HIS A 76 -9.57 3.56 -8.16
N LEU A 77 -8.69 4.54 -8.33
CA LEU A 77 -7.27 4.30 -8.67
C LEU A 77 -6.57 3.59 -7.51
N PHE A 78 -6.82 4.03 -6.28
CA PHE A 78 -6.28 3.41 -5.08
C PHE A 78 -6.68 1.93 -4.94
N GLU A 79 -7.98 1.61 -5.09
CA GLU A 79 -8.46 0.22 -5.04
C GLU A 79 -7.91 -0.63 -6.21
N ALA A 80 -7.77 -0.02 -7.39
CA ALA A 80 -7.14 -0.69 -8.53
C ALA A 80 -5.67 -1.02 -8.25
N LEU A 81 -4.90 -0.09 -7.68
CA LEU A 81 -3.50 -0.32 -7.33
C LEU A 81 -3.36 -1.42 -6.26
N LYS A 82 -4.24 -1.46 -5.25
CA LYS A 82 -4.29 -2.58 -4.29
C LYS A 82 -4.55 -3.92 -4.96
N THR A 83 -5.44 -3.94 -5.95
CA THR A 83 -5.75 -5.13 -6.75
C THR A 83 -4.54 -5.55 -7.61
N ILE A 84 -3.84 -4.60 -8.23
CA ILE A 84 -2.62 -4.84 -9.01
C ILE A 84 -1.53 -5.46 -8.14
N ILE A 85 -1.27 -4.88 -6.96
CA ILE A 85 -0.31 -5.41 -5.98
C ILE A 85 -0.62 -6.88 -5.66
N SER A 86 -1.91 -7.19 -5.45
CA SER A 86 -2.37 -8.50 -4.99
C SER A 86 -2.59 -9.53 -6.10
N SER A 87 -2.33 -9.17 -7.36
CA SER A 87 -2.82 -9.93 -8.52
C SER A 87 -2.30 -11.37 -8.69
N VAL A 88 -1.20 -11.73 -8.03
CA VAL A 88 -0.63 -13.09 -8.07
C VAL A 88 -1.08 -13.97 -6.89
N ILE A 89 -1.70 -13.35 -5.87
CA ILE A 89 -1.88 -13.95 -4.54
C ILE A 89 -3.37 -14.20 -4.23
N PHE A 90 -4.22 -14.26 -5.27
CA PHE A 90 -5.67 -14.38 -5.11
C PHE A 90 -6.12 -15.67 -4.38
N ASP A 91 -5.33 -16.76 -4.42
CA ASP A 91 -5.81 -18.10 -4.02
C ASP A 91 -4.86 -18.88 -3.08
N LYS A 92 -3.80 -18.24 -2.55
CA LYS A 92 -2.80 -18.94 -1.70
C LYS A 92 -3.27 -19.18 -0.25
N ASP A 93 -4.56 -19.04 0.05
CA ASP A 93 -5.06 -18.95 1.44
C ASP A 93 -5.25 -20.27 2.18
N GLU A 94 -4.99 -21.47 1.62
CA GLU A 94 -5.26 -22.71 2.39
C GLU A 94 -4.07 -23.47 3.00
N HIS A 95 -2.84 -23.45 2.45
CA HIS A 95 -1.84 -24.45 2.93
C HIS A 95 -0.37 -24.03 3.12
N SER A 96 0.03 -22.77 2.95
CA SER A 96 1.43 -22.40 3.24
C SER A 96 1.59 -21.86 4.66
N VAL A 97 1.45 -22.73 5.66
CA VAL A 97 2.12 -22.52 6.96
C VAL A 97 3.61 -22.71 6.73
N ILE A 98 4.40 -21.65 6.94
CA ILE A 98 5.61 -21.58 7.77
C ILE A 98 6.16 -20.17 7.61
N ASN A 99 5.80 -19.31 8.55
CA ASN A 99 6.69 -18.30 9.12
C ASN A 99 6.12 -17.96 10.49
N SER A 100 6.66 -18.61 11.52
CA SER A 100 6.29 -18.43 12.94
C SER A 100 6.55 -17.00 13.45
N ALA A 101 7.04 -16.09 12.62
CA ALA A 101 7.58 -14.80 13.01
C ALA A 101 6.56 -13.64 12.98
N ILE A 102 5.32 -13.86 12.53
CA ILE A 102 4.32 -12.78 12.43
C ILE A 102 3.08 -13.19 13.21
N PRO A 103 2.72 -12.47 14.30
CA PRO A 103 1.48 -12.70 15.03
C PRO A 103 0.27 -12.70 14.09
N SER A 104 -0.69 -13.58 14.32
CA SER A 104 -1.96 -13.56 13.60
C SER A 104 -2.67 -12.26 13.96
N VAL A 105 -2.95 -11.40 12.98
CA VAL A 105 -3.71 -10.17 13.21
C VAL A 105 -5.19 -10.54 13.32
N GLN A 106 -5.61 -11.10 14.44
CA GLN A 106 -7.03 -11.21 14.77
C GLN A 106 -7.55 -9.80 15.07
N ALA A 107 -8.50 -9.34 14.26
CA ALA A 107 -9.26 -8.14 14.55
C ALA A 107 -10.16 -8.41 15.76
N LEU A 108 -9.75 -7.99 16.95
CA LEU A 108 -10.62 -7.99 18.13
C LEU A 108 -11.66 -6.86 17.99
N PRO A 109 -12.95 -7.12 18.24
CA PRO A 109 -13.98 -6.08 18.26
C PRO A 109 -13.77 -5.19 19.49
N CYS A 110 -13.71 -3.88 19.29
CA CYS A 110 -13.76 -2.92 20.39
C CYS A 110 -15.19 -2.88 20.92
N GLY A 111 -15.44 -3.57 22.03
CA GLY A 111 -16.70 -3.55 22.75
C GLY A 111 -16.77 -2.34 23.69
N SER A 112 -17.78 -1.49 23.48
CA SER A 112 -18.25 -0.53 24.48
C SER A 112 -19.78 -0.56 24.49
N ARG A 113 -20.31 -1.43 25.36
CA ARG A 113 -21.44 -1.24 26.27
C ARG A 113 -22.66 -0.44 25.77
N GLU A 114 -23.76 -1.18 25.61
CA GLU A 114 -25.13 -0.71 25.37
C GLU A 114 -25.66 0.21 26.48
N GLN A 115 -26.49 1.19 26.09
CA GLN A 115 -27.71 1.53 26.83
C GLN A 115 -28.82 1.92 25.83
N SER A 116 -29.90 1.17 25.95
CA SER A 116 -31.17 1.17 25.21
C SER A 116 -31.97 2.46 25.32
N LEU A 117 -32.79 2.77 24.30
CA LEU A 117 -34.20 3.20 24.43
C LEU A 117 -34.91 3.10 23.07
N SER A 118 -36.20 2.79 23.13
CA SER A 118 -37.00 2.08 22.13
C SER A 118 -38.29 2.84 21.74
N ARG A 119 -38.62 2.95 20.44
CA ARG A 119 -39.97 2.76 19.80
C ARG A 119 -40.06 3.39 18.37
N PRO A 120 -41.04 2.96 17.52
CA PRO A 120 -40.93 2.91 16.06
C PRO A 120 -42.04 3.78 15.35
N PRO A 121 -42.52 3.45 14.13
CA PRO A 121 -42.18 4.13 12.88
C PRO A 121 -43.35 4.95 12.29
N SER A 122 -43.05 5.91 11.42
CA SER A 122 -44.04 6.57 10.55
C SER A 122 -43.74 6.25 9.10
N THR A 123 -44.59 5.42 8.54
CA THR A 123 -44.80 5.17 7.12
C THR A 123 -45.33 6.44 6.46
N MET A 124 -44.71 6.92 5.38
CA MET A 124 -45.44 7.52 4.26
C MET A 124 -44.71 7.16 2.97
N SER A 125 -45.42 6.35 2.18
CA SER A 125 -45.25 6.10 0.77
C SER A 125 -45.47 7.38 -0.03
N ASP A 126 -44.61 7.62 -1.03
CA ASP A 126 -45.07 8.10 -2.33
C ASP A 126 -44.18 7.49 -3.42
N GLN A 127 -44.86 6.72 -4.28
CA GLN A 127 -44.37 6.31 -5.57
C GLN A 127 -44.46 7.52 -6.51
N ASP A 128 -43.38 7.83 -7.21
CA ASP A 128 -43.53 8.31 -8.57
C ASP A 128 -42.35 7.84 -9.42
N GLY A 129 -42.70 7.20 -10.53
CA GLY A 129 -41.76 6.64 -11.47
C GLY A 129 -41.11 7.72 -12.34
N LEU A 130 -39.84 7.53 -12.64
CA LEU A 130 -39.33 7.72 -14.00
C LEU A 130 -38.10 6.83 -14.15
N ASP A 131 -38.27 5.77 -14.94
CA ASP A 131 -37.18 4.94 -15.42
C ASP A 131 -36.18 5.82 -16.16
N SER A 132 -35.01 5.96 -15.59
CA SER A 132 -33.84 6.57 -16.23
C SER A 132 -32.64 5.82 -15.69
N GLN A 133 -32.38 4.64 -16.26
CA GLN A 133 -31.08 3.99 -16.13
C GLN A 133 -29.99 5.00 -16.48
N PRO A 134 -29.09 5.40 -15.56
CA PRO A 134 -27.96 6.22 -15.95
C PRO A 134 -26.98 5.30 -16.68
N ALA A 135 -26.96 5.41 -18.01
CA ALA A 135 -25.86 4.91 -18.80
C ALA A 135 -24.53 5.52 -18.26
N SER A 136 -23.66 4.64 -17.78
CA SER A 136 -22.18 4.73 -17.69
C SER A 136 -21.54 4.52 -16.30
N SER A 137 -22.03 3.58 -15.50
CA SER A 137 -21.24 2.98 -14.40
C SER A 137 -19.92 2.32 -14.86
N GLN A 138 -19.74 2.08 -16.17
CA GLN A 138 -18.51 1.53 -16.75
C GLN A 138 -17.33 2.53 -16.80
N ASN A 139 -17.59 3.85 -16.74
CA ASN A 139 -16.54 4.88 -16.84
C ASN A 139 -15.77 5.15 -15.53
N ALA A 140 -16.26 4.63 -14.39
CA ALA A 140 -15.56 4.76 -13.11
C ALA A 140 -14.53 3.64 -12.87
N GLN A 141 -14.63 2.53 -13.59
CA GLN A 141 -13.86 1.33 -13.33
C GLN A 141 -12.47 1.38 -14.00
N VAL A 142 -11.42 1.30 -13.19
CA VAL A 142 -10.01 1.33 -13.66
C VAL A 142 -9.57 0.01 -14.28
N ILE A 143 -9.87 -1.11 -13.60
CA ILE A 143 -9.56 -2.46 -14.07
C ILE A 143 -10.84 -3.07 -14.63
N PRO A 144 -10.95 -3.31 -15.95
CA PRO A 144 -12.13 -3.95 -16.53
C PRO A 144 -12.41 -5.33 -15.91
N ASN A 145 -13.68 -5.65 -15.66
CA ASN A 145 -14.08 -6.89 -14.99
C ASN A 145 -13.70 -8.16 -15.77
N ASP A 146 -13.82 -8.09 -17.09
CA ASP A 146 -13.42 -9.14 -18.04
C ASP A 146 -11.92 -9.41 -17.95
N VAL A 147 -11.09 -8.36 -17.92
CA VAL A 147 -9.64 -8.48 -17.71
C VAL A 147 -9.36 -9.10 -16.35
N LEU A 148 -9.96 -8.61 -15.27
CA LEU A 148 -9.72 -9.16 -13.93
C LEU A 148 -10.09 -10.64 -13.83
N LYS A 149 -11.19 -11.06 -14.46
CA LYS A 149 -11.62 -12.46 -14.49
C LYS A 149 -10.67 -13.34 -15.30
N ALA A 150 -10.24 -12.89 -16.48
CA ALA A 150 -9.31 -13.62 -17.33
C ALA A 150 -7.98 -13.86 -16.61
N PHE A 151 -7.37 -12.81 -16.05
CA PHE A 151 -6.09 -12.93 -15.34
C PHE A 151 -6.17 -13.80 -14.09
N LYS A 152 -7.30 -13.77 -13.38
CA LYS A 152 -7.56 -14.68 -12.25
C LYS A 152 -7.65 -16.14 -12.70
N ALA A 153 -8.39 -16.41 -13.79
CA ALA A 153 -8.52 -17.76 -14.34
C ALA A 153 -7.16 -18.33 -14.77
N ASP A 154 -6.34 -17.49 -15.41
CA ASP A 154 -5.01 -17.87 -15.87
C ASP A 154 -3.94 -17.85 -14.78
N ARG A 155 -4.30 -17.45 -13.55
CA ARG A 155 -3.38 -17.24 -12.41
C ARG A 155 -2.22 -16.29 -12.74
N ARG A 156 -2.47 -15.30 -13.60
CA ARG A 156 -1.50 -14.31 -14.07
C ARG A 156 -1.59 -13.01 -13.27
N ALA A 157 -0.43 -12.37 -13.09
CA ALA A 157 -0.36 -11.02 -12.56
C ALA A 157 -0.96 -10.02 -13.56
N LEU A 158 -1.66 -8.99 -13.08
CA LEU A 158 -2.17 -7.91 -13.95
C LEU A 158 -1.05 -7.10 -14.61
N PHE A 159 0.09 -7.00 -13.91
CA PHE A 159 1.33 -6.37 -14.35
C PHE A 159 2.51 -7.09 -13.69
N THR A 160 3.72 -6.88 -14.19
CA THR A 160 4.93 -7.50 -13.62
C THR A 160 5.22 -7.00 -12.19
N GLU A 161 6.17 -7.67 -11.54
CA GLU A 161 6.74 -7.27 -10.25
C GLU A 161 7.19 -5.80 -10.25
N ARG A 162 7.70 -5.29 -11.38
CA ARG A 162 8.19 -3.92 -11.49
C ARG A 162 7.06 -2.92 -11.25
N ILE A 163 5.94 -3.03 -11.96
CA ILE A 163 4.79 -2.14 -11.74
C ILE A 163 4.19 -2.36 -10.36
N ARG A 164 4.10 -3.61 -9.89
CA ARG A 164 3.56 -3.93 -8.56
C ARG A 164 4.40 -3.31 -7.43
N ALA A 165 5.73 -3.29 -7.56
CA ALA A 165 6.63 -2.63 -6.61
C ALA A 165 6.41 -1.12 -6.55
N HIS A 166 6.20 -0.46 -7.70
CA HIS A 166 5.87 0.97 -7.75
C HIS A 166 4.45 1.25 -7.24
N ALA A 167 3.50 0.36 -7.50
CA ALA A 167 2.14 0.45 -6.96
C ALA A 167 2.14 0.41 -5.43
N VAL A 168 3.01 -0.39 -4.79
CA VAL A 168 3.20 -0.36 -3.32
C VAL A 168 3.57 1.04 -2.86
N LEU A 169 4.56 1.68 -3.49
CA LEU A 169 4.99 3.04 -3.13
C LEU A 169 3.85 4.04 -3.28
N THR A 170 3.12 3.97 -4.41
CA THR A 170 1.96 4.85 -4.63
C THR A 170 0.86 4.62 -3.60
N VAL A 171 0.46 3.38 -3.32
CA VAL A 171 -0.54 3.06 -2.27
C VAL A 171 -0.05 3.52 -0.89
N GLY A 172 1.25 3.40 -0.64
CA GLY A 172 1.88 3.92 0.57
C GLY A 172 1.70 5.42 0.76
N LYS A 173 1.81 6.19 -0.32
CA LYS A 173 1.54 7.64 -0.29
C LYS A 173 0.10 7.95 0.14
N PHE A 174 -0.89 7.18 -0.30
CA PHE A 174 -2.27 7.32 0.22
C PHE A 174 -2.35 7.01 1.72
N CYS A 175 -1.66 5.97 2.18
CA CYS A 175 -1.66 5.57 3.58
C CYS A 175 -1.03 6.65 4.49
N LEU A 176 0.04 7.31 4.03
CA LEU A 176 0.67 8.42 4.76
C LEU A 176 -0.25 9.63 4.94
N MET A 177 -1.21 9.84 4.01
CA MET A 177 -2.15 10.96 4.07
C MET A 177 -3.35 10.68 4.99
N ASN A 178 -3.72 9.42 5.23
CA ASN A 178 -4.91 9.08 6.00
C ASN A 178 -4.74 7.78 6.79
N GLU A 179 -4.79 7.87 8.12
CA GLU A 179 -4.61 6.72 9.02
C GLU A 179 -5.67 5.63 8.85
N LYS A 180 -6.92 5.98 8.53
CA LYS A 180 -7.99 4.99 8.29
C LYS A 180 -7.70 4.16 7.04
N ILE A 181 -7.18 4.82 5.99
CA ILE A 181 -6.75 4.17 4.75
C ILE A 181 -5.52 3.30 5.01
N ALA A 182 -4.56 3.79 5.82
CA ALA A 182 -3.42 2.98 6.24
C ALA A 182 -3.87 1.69 6.93
N LYS A 183 -4.71 1.81 7.97
CA LYS A 183 -5.24 0.68 8.74
C LYS A 183 -5.99 -0.33 7.87
N SER A 184 -6.78 0.12 6.88
CA SER A 184 -7.50 -0.79 5.98
C SER A 184 -6.59 -1.46 4.93
N THR A 185 -5.41 -0.90 4.67
CA THR A 185 -4.46 -1.42 3.67
C THR A 185 -3.44 -2.38 4.28
N ILE A 186 -3.09 -2.22 5.56
CA ILE A 186 -2.13 -3.09 6.24
C ILE A 186 -2.38 -4.60 6.04
N PRO A 187 -3.62 -5.13 6.11
CA PRO A 187 -3.85 -6.55 5.88
C PRO A 187 -3.39 -7.03 4.49
N VAL A 188 -3.56 -6.20 3.46
CA VAL A 188 -3.07 -6.47 2.11
C VAL A 188 -1.55 -6.56 2.11
N PHE A 189 -0.89 -5.58 2.75
CA PHE A 189 0.57 -5.54 2.87
C PHE A 189 1.15 -6.71 3.66
N VAL A 190 0.55 -7.10 4.79
CA VAL A 190 0.98 -8.26 5.57
C VAL A 190 0.84 -9.55 4.76
N LYS A 191 -0.24 -9.70 3.97
CA LYS A 191 -0.42 -10.85 3.08
C LYS A 191 0.68 -10.89 2.00
N GLN A 192 1.01 -9.75 1.39
CA GLN A 192 2.08 -9.65 0.41
C GLN A 192 3.46 -9.94 1.01
N LEU A 193 3.76 -9.38 2.17
CA LEU A 193 4.99 -9.61 2.91
C LEU A 193 5.23 -11.11 3.17
N ARG A 194 4.16 -11.87 3.46
CA ARG A 194 4.22 -13.33 3.69
C ARG A 194 4.34 -14.15 2.41
N LEU A 195 3.62 -13.80 1.35
CA LEU A 195 3.35 -14.71 0.21
C LEU A 195 4.06 -14.33 -1.09
N ASN A 196 4.61 -13.11 -1.17
CA ASN A 196 5.20 -12.59 -2.39
C ASN A 196 6.67 -13.01 -2.51
N GLY A 197 7.01 -13.67 -3.62
CA GLY A 197 8.37 -14.11 -3.90
C GLY A 197 9.33 -12.96 -4.22
N ASP A 198 8.81 -11.84 -4.72
CA ASP A 198 9.62 -10.69 -5.09
C ASP A 198 10.08 -9.90 -3.87
N HIS A 199 11.40 -9.81 -3.71
CA HIS A 199 12.02 -9.17 -2.55
C HIS A 199 11.96 -7.65 -2.61
N ILE A 200 11.81 -7.03 -3.79
CA ILE A 200 11.65 -5.58 -3.93
C ILE A 200 10.26 -5.17 -3.41
N ILE A 201 9.22 -5.94 -3.74
CA ILE A 201 7.88 -5.72 -3.21
C ILE A 201 7.89 -5.88 -1.68
N ARG A 202 8.48 -6.96 -1.14
CA ARG A 202 8.58 -7.14 0.32
C ARG A 202 9.34 -6.00 0.99
N ASN A 203 10.48 -5.60 0.42
CA ASN A 203 11.28 -4.47 0.91
C ASN A 203 10.45 -3.19 0.98
N ASN A 204 9.82 -2.80 -0.14
CA ASN A 204 9.04 -1.59 -0.23
C ASN A 204 7.88 -1.56 0.77
N ILE A 205 7.22 -2.71 1.00
CA ILE A 205 6.15 -2.79 1.98
C ILE A 205 6.70 -2.64 3.40
N ALA A 206 7.78 -3.32 3.74
CA ALA A 206 8.34 -3.25 5.09
C ALA A 206 8.85 -1.84 5.42
N LEU A 207 9.52 -1.17 4.47
CA LEU A 207 9.91 0.24 4.59
C LEU A 207 8.70 1.18 4.71
N LEU A 208 7.66 0.95 3.92
CA LEU A 208 6.42 1.72 4.04
C LEU A 208 5.80 1.56 5.43
N ILE A 209 5.83 0.37 6.04
CA ILE A 209 5.32 0.19 7.40
C ILE A 209 6.18 0.97 8.40
N CYS A 210 7.50 1.06 8.22
CA CYS A 210 8.37 1.95 9.01
C CYS A 210 7.89 3.41 8.92
N ASP A 211 7.64 3.91 7.71
CA ASP A 211 7.15 5.27 7.50
C ASP A 211 5.79 5.53 8.16
N LEU A 212 4.90 4.53 8.12
CA LEU A 212 3.60 4.61 8.79
C LEU A 212 3.73 4.62 10.31
N CYS A 213 4.69 3.92 10.89
CA CYS A 213 4.99 3.98 12.32
C CYS A 213 5.44 5.39 12.74
N MET A 214 6.26 6.06 11.93
CA MET A 214 6.67 7.45 12.19
C MET A 214 5.51 8.43 12.01
N ARG A 215 4.72 8.25 10.95
CA ARG A 215 3.64 9.17 10.58
C ARG A 215 2.42 9.06 11.50
N HIS A 216 2.03 7.83 11.85
CA HIS A 216 0.84 7.50 12.62
C HIS A 216 1.25 6.71 13.86
N THR A 217 1.67 7.40 14.92
CA THR A 217 2.29 6.78 16.12
C THR A 217 1.42 5.70 16.79
N SER A 218 0.09 5.77 16.64
CA SER A 218 -0.85 4.74 17.11
C SER A 218 -0.63 3.36 16.48
N MET A 219 0.14 3.28 15.39
CA MET A 219 0.42 2.08 14.60
C MET A 219 1.74 1.40 15.00
N VAL A 220 2.61 2.07 15.76
CA VAL A 220 3.97 1.60 16.10
C VAL A 220 3.94 0.26 16.82
N ASP A 221 3.27 0.16 17.96
CA ASP A 221 3.32 -1.03 18.81
C ASP A 221 2.86 -2.29 18.06
N ARG A 222 1.85 -2.13 17.18
CA ARG A 222 1.27 -3.25 16.45
C ARG A 222 2.14 -3.72 15.28
N TYR A 223 2.84 -2.81 14.59
CA TYR A 223 3.49 -3.15 13.32
C TYR A 223 5.02 -3.12 13.37
N SER A 224 5.63 -2.50 14.37
CA SER A 224 7.08 -2.56 14.63
C SER A 224 7.57 -4.01 14.73
N ALA A 225 6.84 -4.88 15.41
CA ALA A 225 7.15 -6.31 15.50
C ALA A 225 7.06 -7.03 14.14
N ILE A 226 6.11 -6.62 13.28
CA ILE A 226 5.98 -7.18 11.92
C ILE A 226 7.21 -6.82 11.11
N VAL A 227 7.62 -5.56 11.12
CA VAL A 227 8.83 -5.08 10.41
C VAL A 227 10.07 -5.79 10.94
N ALA A 228 10.21 -5.88 12.27
CA ALA A 228 11.35 -6.54 12.91
C ALA A 228 11.54 -8.00 12.48
N ALA A 229 10.47 -8.70 12.07
CA ALA A 229 10.59 -10.06 11.54
C ALA A 229 11.41 -10.13 10.25
N TYR A 230 11.44 -9.06 9.44
CA TYR A 230 12.10 -9.04 8.12
C TYR A 230 13.61 -8.78 8.17
N VAL A 231 14.21 -8.56 9.35
CA VAL A 231 15.68 -8.64 9.51
C VAL A 231 16.23 -10.05 9.28
N LYS A 232 15.34 -11.06 9.15
CA LYS A 232 15.65 -12.45 8.79
C LYS A 232 15.06 -12.86 7.44
N ASP A 233 14.75 -11.91 6.57
CA ASP A 233 14.29 -12.20 5.21
C ASP A 233 15.35 -12.98 4.39
N GLY A 234 14.90 -13.79 3.43
CA GLY A 234 15.80 -14.53 2.55
C GLY A 234 16.68 -13.63 1.67
N SER A 235 16.24 -12.41 1.37
CA SER A 235 17.01 -11.43 0.60
C SER A 235 17.89 -10.57 1.50
N THR A 236 19.19 -10.54 1.19
CA THR A 236 20.16 -9.64 1.85
C THR A 236 19.76 -8.17 1.74
N LEU A 237 19.19 -7.75 0.61
CA LEU A 237 18.72 -6.37 0.44
C LEU A 237 17.67 -6.00 1.49
N VAL A 238 16.66 -6.88 1.66
CA VAL A 238 15.59 -6.67 2.64
C VAL A 238 16.17 -6.64 4.04
N ARG A 239 17.00 -7.62 4.41
CA ARG A 239 17.61 -7.66 5.76
C ARG A 239 18.37 -6.38 6.09
N TYR A 240 19.20 -5.91 5.17
CA TYR A 240 20.00 -4.71 5.35
C TYR A 240 19.13 -3.45 5.48
N GLN A 241 18.19 -3.24 4.55
CA GLN A 241 17.31 -2.07 4.54
C GLN A 241 16.43 -1.99 5.80
N ILE A 242 15.95 -3.14 6.28
CA ILE A 242 15.15 -3.20 7.51
C ILE A 242 16.01 -2.99 8.76
N LEU A 243 17.24 -3.51 8.78
CA LEU A 243 18.18 -3.24 9.86
C LEU A 243 18.51 -1.75 9.97
N GLU A 244 18.76 -1.08 8.84
CA GLU A 244 18.99 0.36 8.76
C GLU A 244 17.76 1.14 9.26
N SER A 245 16.57 0.80 8.75
CA SER A 245 15.33 1.47 9.13
C SER A 245 14.97 1.29 10.61
N LEU A 246 15.13 0.08 11.15
CA LEU A 246 14.92 -0.17 12.58
C LEU A 246 15.92 0.61 13.43
N THR A 247 17.17 0.71 12.99
CA THR A 247 18.18 1.52 13.67
C THR A 247 17.71 2.97 13.79
N SER A 248 17.24 3.57 12.69
CA SER A 248 16.72 4.94 12.69
C SER A 248 15.51 5.09 13.61
N LEU A 249 14.53 4.18 13.53
CA LEU A 249 13.33 4.21 14.38
C LEU A 249 13.65 4.09 15.89
N ILE A 250 14.68 3.33 16.25
CA ILE A 250 15.14 3.20 17.64
C ILE A 250 15.88 4.47 18.08
N LYS A 251 16.80 4.98 17.26
CA LYS A 251 17.57 6.20 17.56
C LYS A 251 16.68 7.42 17.72
N GLU A 252 15.65 7.53 16.90
CA GLU A 252 14.66 8.61 16.94
C GLU A 252 13.55 8.37 18.00
N GLN A 253 13.68 7.32 18.81
CA GLN A 253 12.77 6.97 19.91
C GLN A 253 11.32 6.67 19.48
N PHE A 254 11.09 6.34 18.21
CA PHE A 254 9.79 5.84 17.76
C PHE A 254 9.53 4.42 18.23
N ILE A 255 10.57 3.58 18.34
CA ILE A 255 10.46 2.19 18.80
C ILE A 255 11.34 1.99 20.03
N ARG A 256 10.81 1.27 21.03
CA ARG A 256 11.58 0.87 22.22
C ARG A 256 12.55 -0.27 21.89
N TRP A 257 13.78 -0.15 22.39
CA TRP A 257 14.79 -1.21 22.32
C TRP A 257 14.53 -2.30 23.36
N GLU A 258 13.58 -3.18 23.08
CA GLU A 258 13.22 -4.27 24.01
C GLU A 258 12.61 -5.47 23.28
N GLY A 259 12.48 -6.58 24.03
CA GLY A 259 11.74 -7.76 23.61
C GLY A 259 12.17 -8.31 22.25
N GLN A 260 11.19 -8.68 21.42
CA GLN A 260 11.42 -9.33 20.13
C GLN A 260 12.21 -8.47 19.15
N ILE A 261 12.09 -7.15 19.22
CA ILE A 261 12.83 -6.23 18.34
C ILE A 261 14.31 -6.29 18.67
N MET A 262 14.66 -6.17 19.96
CA MET A 262 16.04 -6.31 20.43
C MET A 262 16.64 -7.68 20.05
N TYR A 263 15.94 -8.78 20.32
CA TYR A 263 16.45 -10.12 20.01
C TYR A 263 16.69 -10.31 18.50
N ARG A 264 15.74 -9.88 17.67
CA ARG A 264 15.87 -9.98 16.20
C ARG A 264 16.99 -9.08 15.69
N PHE A 265 17.10 -7.86 16.18
CA PHE A 265 18.19 -6.96 15.83
C PHE A 265 19.54 -7.57 16.19
N VAL A 266 19.75 -7.97 17.45
CA VAL A 266 21.03 -8.55 17.89
C VAL A 266 21.39 -9.79 17.07
N SER A 267 20.41 -10.60 16.69
CA SER A 267 20.67 -11.79 15.86
C SER A 267 21.22 -11.48 14.45
N THR A 268 21.19 -10.22 13.99
CA THR A 268 21.81 -9.79 12.72
C THR A 268 23.33 -9.70 12.78
N ILE A 269 23.94 -9.74 13.99
CA ILE A 269 25.40 -9.92 14.10
C ILE A 269 25.86 -11.30 13.59
N LEU A 270 24.93 -12.23 13.40
CA LEU A 270 25.15 -13.55 12.83
C LEU A 270 24.68 -13.63 11.37
N ASP A 271 24.47 -12.50 10.70
CA ASP A 271 24.10 -12.49 9.28
C ASP A 271 25.22 -13.06 8.42
N GLU A 272 24.86 -13.87 7.43
CA GLU A 272 25.78 -14.45 6.45
C GLU A 272 26.47 -13.35 5.61
N ASN A 273 25.78 -12.24 5.38
CA ASN A 273 26.34 -11.10 4.68
C ASN A 273 27.19 -10.25 5.62
N LYS A 274 28.50 -10.19 5.34
CA LYS A 274 29.47 -9.45 6.15
C LYS A 274 29.11 -7.97 6.34
N VAL A 275 28.61 -7.28 5.30
CA VAL A 275 28.24 -5.86 5.39
C VAL A 275 27.10 -5.66 6.41
N THR A 276 26.09 -6.53 6.36
CA THR A 276 24.96 -6.50 7.29
C THR A 276 25.40 -6.79 8.73
N CYS A 277 26.23 -7.81 8.93
CA CYS A 277 26.80 -8.17 10.22
C CYS A 277 27.66 -7.03 10.83
N GLU A 278 28.55 -6.42 10.05
CA GLU A 278 29.41 -5.33 10.51
C GLU A 278 28.60 -4.07 10.83
N TYR A 279 27.58 -3.75 10.02
CA TYR A 279 26.66 -2.65 10.33
C TYR A 279 25.90 -2.90 11.64
N ALA A 280 25.41 -4.12 11.88
CA ALA A 280 24.75 -4.49 13.13
C ALA A 280 25.65 -4.29 14.35
N LYS A 281 26.91 -4.75 14.28
CA LYS A 281 27.91 -4.56 15.35
C LYS A 281 28.18 -3.09 15.62
N PHE A 282 28.36 -2.30 14.56
CA PHE A 282 28.53 -0.85 14.67
C PHE A 282 27.33 -0.20 15.37
N CYS A 283 26.11 -0.54 14.97
CA CYS A 283 24.89 -0.03 15.59
C CYS A 283 24.83 -0.38 17.08
N LEU A 284 25.13 -1.62 17.47
CA LEU A 284 25.12 -2.05 18.88
C LEU A 284 26.18 -1.35 19.72
N GLN A 285 27.37 -1.14 19.19
CA GLN A 285 28.42 -0.36 19.87
C GLN A 285 28.03 1.11 20.03
N SER A 286 27.29 1.67 19.07
CA SER A 286 26.75 3.02 19.16
C SER A 286 25.53 3.12 20.10
N ALA A 287 24.77 2.03 20.25
CA ALA A 287 23.58 1.95 21.09
C ALA A 287 23.89 1.88 22.59
N SER A 288 25.11 1.49 22.99
CA SER A 288 25.54 1.56 24.41
C SER A 288 25.72 2.99 24.94
N LYS A 289 25.36 4.00 24.15
CA LYS A 289 25.36 5.43 24.50
C LYS A 289 23.98 6.09 24.40
N LEU A 290 22.94 5.32 24.05
CA LEU A 290 21.52 5.72 24.11
C LEU A 290 20.94 5.30 25.46
#